data_AF-I3UAN7-F1
#
_entry.id   AF-I3UAN7-F1
#
_cell.length_a   1.000
_cell.length_b   1.000
_cell.length_c   1.000
_cell.angle_alpha   90.00
_cell.angle_beta   90.00
_cell.angle_gamma   90.00
#
_symmetry.space_group_name_H-M   'P 1'
#
loop_
_entity.id
_entity.type
_entity.pdbx_description
1 polymer ?
#
loop_
_entity_poly.entity_id
_entity_poly.type
_entity_poly.pdbx_seq_one_letter_code
_entity_poly.pdbx_strand_id
1 'polypeptide(L)'
;MQKQLPPTPAKSNAFADMLFKNVARFFAFFVFMLLAAIMVSLLYGSQETLLKYGAAFLWTNDWDPVNDVYGAVVPIIGTLITAFVALIIAVPVSFGIAMFLTELAPTWLRRPLGTAVELLAAIPSIIYGMWGLFVFVPIFQQYVQPTLINVLGSVPFIGQFFQGAPFGIGLFTAGLVLSIMVIPYIASVMRDVFEVVPPMLKESAYGLGSTTWEVMWRVVLPYTKTGVIGGIMLGLGRALGETMAVTFVIGNSFRLPGGVFDPSNSIASAIANEFNEAGGLQKSSLIELGLILFLITTLVLMASRLMLARLSAAEGKKS
;
A
#
# COMPACT_ATOMS: atom_id res chain seq x y z
N MET A 1 6.97 -38.76 36.25
CA MET A 1 7.82 -38.62 35.04
C MET A 1 7.26 -39.52 33.95
N GLN A 2 6.39 -39.01 33.08
CA GLN A 2 6.01 -39.71 31.85
C GLN A 2 7.02 -39.33 30.75
N LYS A 3 7.77 -40.32 30.28
CA LYS A 3 8.74 -40.21 29.20
C LYS A 3 7.95 -40.02 27.89
N GLN A 4 7.90 -38.81 27.34
CA GLN A 4 7.40 -38.61 25.98
C GLN A 4 8.31 -39.38 25.02
N LEU A 5 7.78 -40.44 24.41
CA LEU A 5 8.45 -41.16 23.34
C LEU A 5 8.58 -40.22 22.13
N PRO A 6 9.72 -40.24 21.40
CA PRO A 6 9.87 -39.44 20.20
C PRO A 6 8.79 -39.82 19.18
N PRO A 7 8.22 -38.86 18.44
CA PRO A 7 7.20 -39.15 17.45
C PRO A 7 7.75 -40.13 16.42
N THR A 8 7.05 -41.24 16.19
CA THR A 8 7.37 -42.20 15.13
C THR A 8 7.40 -41.47 13.78
N PRO A 9 8.48 -41.60 12.99
CA PRO A 9 8.55 -40.94 11.70
C PRO A 9 7.41 -41.46 10.83
N ALA A 10 6.53 -40.55 10.39
CA ALA A 10 5.49 -40.87 9.44
C ALA A 10 6.14 -41.51 8.20
N LYS A 11 5.54 -42.58 7.67
CA LYS A 11 5.99 -43.19 6.40
C LYS A 11 5.82 -42.14 5.29
N SER A 12 6.88 -41.38 5.03
CA SER A 12 6.97 -40.44 3.92
C SER A 12 6.75 -41.23 2.64
N ASN A 13 5.69 -40.87 1.92
CA ASN A 13 5.34 -41.52 0.68
C ASN A 13 6.22 -40.87 -0.40
N ALA A 14 7.39 -41.44 -0.67
CA ALA A 14 8.45 -40.82 -1.48
C ALA A 14 7.96 -40.31 -2.85
N PHE A 15 6.97 -40.98 -3.44
CA PHE A 15 6.31 -40.53 -4.67
C PHE A 15 5.50 -39.24 -4.47
N ALA A 16 4.71 -39.16 -3.40
CA ALA A 16 3.94 -37.96 -3.07
C ALA A 16 4.87 -36.78 -2.76
N ASP A 17 5.97 -37.02 -2.05
CA ASP A 17 6.97 -35.99 -1.74
C ASP A 17 7.69 -35.48 -3.00
N MET A 18 8.04 -36.39 -3.92
CA MET A 18 8.64 -36.04 -5.22
C MET A 18 7.67 -35.25 -6.11
N LEU A 19 6.41 -35.69 -6.18
CA LEU A 19 5.36 -35.00 -6.93
C LEU A 19 5.13 -33.59 -6.37
N PHE A 20 4.94 -33.47 -5.05
CA PHE A 20 4.73 -32.20 -4.38
C PHE A 20 5.91 -31.24 -4.63
N LYS A 21 7.14 -31.71 -4.49
CA LYS A 21 8.36 -30.93 -4.75
C LYS A 21 8.42 -30.41 -6.19
N ASN A 22 8.12 -31.24 -7.18
CA ASN A 22 8.18 -30.85 -8.58
C ASN A 22 7.05 -29.90 -8.97
N VAL A 23 5.85 -30.10 -8.42
CA VAL A 23 4.71 -29.19 -8.62
C VAL A 23 5.01 -27.82 -8.00
N ALA A 24 5.51 -27.78 -6.76
CA ALA A 24 5.90 -26.53 -6.11
C ALA A 24 7.02 -25.81 -6.87
N ARG A 25 8.02 -26.55 -7.37
CA ARG A 25 9.09 -26.00 -8.21
C ARG A 25 8.56 -25.45 -9.53
N PHE A 26 7.65 -26.16 -10.19
CA PHE A 26 7.00 -25.69 -11.42
C PHE A 26 6.27 -24.36 -11.18
N PHE A 27 5.43 -24.28 -10.15
CA PHE A 27 4.73 -23.03 -9.81
C PHE A 27 5.70 -21.89 -9.47
N ALA A 28 6.77 -22.17 -8.73
CA ALA A 28 7.79 -21.15 -8.44
C ALA A 28 8.39 -20.58 -9.73
N PHE A 29 8.84 -21.42 -10.67
CA PHE A 29 9.36 -20.95 -11.97
C PHE A 29 8.28 -20.31 -12.84
N PHE A 30 7.06 -20.82 -12.81
CA PHE A 30 5.93 -20.27 -13.57
C PHE A 30 5.61 -18.83 -13.16
N VAL A 31 5.63 -18.51 -11.85
CA VAL A 31 5.45 -17.12 -11.39
C VAL A 31 6.54 -16.20 -11.95
N PHE A 32 7.81 -16.61 -11.90
CA PHE A 32 8.90 -15.81 -12.48
C PHE A 32 8.77 -15.64 -13.99
N MET A 33 8.40 -16.71 -14.71
CA MET A 33 8.17 -16.68 -16.15
C MET A 33 7.01 -15.74 -16.50
N LEU A 34 5.93 -15.76 -15.71
CA LEU A 34 4.77 -14.89 -15.90
C LEU A 34 5.11 -13.42 -15.65
N LEU A 35 5.88 -13.10 -14.60
CA LEU A 35 6.37 -11.74 -14.37
C LEU A 35 7.27 -11.25 -15.52
N ALA A 36 8.16 -12.11 -16.03
CA ALA A 36 8.98 -11.79 -17.19
C ALA A 36 8.14 -11.60 -18.47
N ALA A 37 7.12 -12.44 -18.68
CA ALA A 37 6.20 -12.31 -19.80
C ALA A 37 5.37 -11.02 -19.73
N ILE A 38 4.90 -10.62 -18.54
CA ILE A 38 4.23 -9.33 -18.33
C ILE A 38 5.19 -8.19 -18.67
N MET A 39 6.43 -8.22 -18.18
CA MET A 39 7.44 -7.21 -18.50
C MET A 39 7.67 -7.08 -20.01
N VAL A 40 7.85 -8.21 -20.70
CA VAL A 40 8.04 -8.22 -22.16
C VAL A 40 6.79 -7.72 -22.89
N SER A 41 5.60 -8.10 -22.42
CA SER A 41 4.33 -7.64 -22.99
C SER A 41 4.15 -6.12 -22.84
N LEU A 42 4.52 -5.57 -21.68
CA LEU A 42 4.45 -4.12 -21.44
C LEU A 42 5.46 -3.38 -22.32
N LEU A 43 6.70 -3.86 -22.42
CA LEU A 43 7.73 -3.30 -23.30
C LEU A 43 7.34 -3.34 -24.78
N TYR A 44 6.73 -4.45 -25.22
CA TYR A 44 6.22 -4.59 -26.58
C TYR A 44 5.04 -3.65 -26.84
N GLY A 45 4.10 -3.57 -25.90
CA GLY A 45 2.91 -2.72 -26.05
C GLY A 45 3.18 -1.22 -25.93
N SER A 46 4.29 -0.81 -25.29
CA SER A 46 4.71 0.60 -25.19
C SER A 46 5.63 1.08 -26.32
N GLN A 47 5.89 0.25 -27.35
CA GLN A 47 6.90 0.55 -28.37
C GLN A 47 6.68 1.88 -29.10
N GLU A 48 5.44 2.19 -29.48
CA GLU A 48 5.14 3.42 -30.22
C GLU A 48 5.45 4.68 -29.39
N THR A 49 5.11 4.65 -28.10
CA THR A 49 5.35 5.76 -27.17
C THR A 49 6.84 5.87 -26.82
N LEU A 50 7.53 4.75 -26.59
CA LEU A 50 8.97 4.71 -26.37
C LEU A 50 9.75 5.26 -27.56
N LEU A 51 9.31 5.00 -28.79
CA LEU A 51 9.94 5.54 -30.00
C LEU A 51 9.64 7.03 -30.20
N LYS A 52 8.42 7.48 -29.90
CA LYS A 52 8.02 8.89 -30.09
C LYS A 52 8.60 9.81 -29.01
N TYR A 53 8.52 9.42 -27.75
CA TYR A 53 8.87 10.25 -26.60
C TYR A 53 10.14 9.79 -25.88
N GLY A 54 10.43 8.49 -25.86
CA GLY A 54 11.53 7.92 -25.10
C GLY A 54 11.49 8.35 -23.63
N ALA A 55 12.65 8.70 -23.07
CA ALA A 55 12.74 9.16 -21.68
C ALA A 55 11.99 10.48 -21.40
N ALA A 56 11.68 11.28 -22.42
CA ALA A 56 10.96 12.54 -22.25
C ALA A 56 9.52 12.30 -21.77
N PHE A 57 8.91 11.14 -22.08
CA PHE A 57 7.57 10.77 -21.63
C PHE A 57 7.39 10.90 -20.12
N LEU A 58 8.45 10.56 -19.38
CA LEU A 58 8.42 10.61 -17.94
C LEU A 58 8.25 12.04 -17.42
N TRP A 59 8.83 13.05 -18.09
CA TRP A 59 8.82 14.46 -17.68
C TRP A 59 7.78 15.30 -18.46
N THR A 60 7.08 14.73 -19.44
CA THR A 60 5.98 15.40 -20.13
C THR A 60 4.75 15.47 -19.21
N ASN A 61 4.16 16.66 -19.13
CA ASN A 61 3.00 16.95 -18.30
C ASN A 61 1.66 16.81 -19.05
N ASP A 62 1.67 17.08 -20.35
CA ASP A 62 0.45 17.20 -21.12
C ASP A 62 -0.15 15.83 -21.46
N TRP A 63 -1.46 15.71 -21.29
CA TRP A 63 -2.26 14.60 -21.76
C TRP A 63 -3.42 15.16 -22.60
N ASP A 64 -3.23 15.14 -23.91
CA ASP A 64 -4.15 15.64 -24.91
C ASP A 64 -4.36 14.59 -26.01
N PRO A 65 -5.42 13.78 -25.90
CA PRO A 65 -5.75 12.77 -26.91
C PRO A 65 -6.07 13.34 -28.28
N VAL A 66 -6.48 14.61 -28.39
CA VAL A 66 -6.83 15.24 -29.67
C VAL A 66 -5.58 15.55 -30.48
N ASN A 67 -4.51 15.98 -29.81
CA ASN A 67 -3.24 16.34 -30.43
C ASN A 67 -2.18 15.22 -30.34
N ASP A 68 -2.57 14.03 -29.87
CA ASP A 68 -1.68 12.88 -29.68
C ASP A 68 -0.46 13.17 -28.76
N VAL A 69 -0.68 14.02 -27.75
CA VAL A 69 0.33 14.40 -26.75
C VAL A 69 0.04 13.66 -25.44
N TYR A 70 1.02 12.91 -24.94
CA TYR A 70 0.86 12.12 -23.72
C TYR A 70 2.09 12.26 -22.83
N GLY A 71 1.85 12.26 -21.52
CA GLY A 71 2.88 12.44 -20.51
C GLY A 71 2.57 11.69 -19.21
N ALA A 72 3.62 11.25 -18.52
CA ALA A 72 3.48 10.40 -17.34
C ALA A 72 3.55 11.15 -16.01
N VAL A 73 3.97 12.43 -16.00
CA VAL A 73 4.25 13.18 -14.77
C VAL A 73 3.05 13.18 -13.82
N VAL A 74 1.87 13.57 -14.32
CA VAL A 74 0.68 13.72 -13.48
C VAL A 74 0.23 12.38 -12.87
N PRO A 75 0.06 11.30 -13.66
CA PRO A 75 -0.27 9.99 -13.09
C PRO A 75 0.77 9.48 -12.08
N ILE A 76 2.06 9.65 -12.34
CA ILE A 76 3.14 9.21 -11.43
C ILE A 76 3.04 9.97 -10.11
N ILE A 77 2.97 11.30 -10.16
CA ILE A 77 2.87 12.14 -8.97
C ILE A 77 1.60 11.80 -8.19
N GLY A 78 0.47 11.63 -8.86
CA GLY A 78 -0.78 11.29 -8.20
C GLY A 78 -0.75 9.94 -7.49
N THR A 79 -0.17 8.90 -8.12
CA THR A 79 0.04 7.60 -7.46
C THR A 79 0.95 7.71 -6.24
N LEU A 80 2.05 8.45 -6.34
CA LEU A 80 3.02 8.57 -5.23
C LEU A 80 2.46 9.39 -4.06
N ILE A 81 1.81 10.53 -4.33
CA ILE A 81 1.23 11.40 -3.29
C ILE A 81 0.08 10.68 -2.58
N THR A 82 -0.84 10.05 -3.31
CA THR A 82 -1.97 9.34 -2.69
C THR A 82 -1.51 8.17 -1.82
N ALA A 83 -0.55 7.37 -2.29
CA ALA A 83 0.05 6.29 -1.50
C ALA A 83 0.80 6.81 -0.26
N PHE A 84 1.51 7.92 -0.39
CA PHE A 84 2.22 8.55 0.72
C PHE A 84 1.27 9.09 1.80
N VAL A 85 0.24 9.84 1.40
CA VAL A 85 -0.80 10.33 2.32
C VAL A 85 -1.49 9.15 3.01
N ALA A 86 -1.82 8.10 2.25
CA ALA A 86 -2.45 6.92 2.80
C ALA A 86 -1.60 6.25 3.89
N LEU A 87 -0.30 6.09 3.67
CA LEU A 87 0.61 5.44 4.63
C LEU A 87 0.90 6.29 5.87
N ILE A 88 1.04 7.61 5.71
CA ILE A 88 1.23 8.51 6.86
C ILE A 88 0.11 8.34 7.88
N ILE A 89 -1.11 8.08 7.41
CA ILE A 89 -2.28 7.91 8.26
C ILE A 89 -2.46 6.45 8.66
N ALA A 90 -2.36 5.53 7.71
CA ALA A 90 -2.64 4.12 7.96
C ALA A 90 -1.65 3.50 8.94
N VAL A 91 -0.34 3.77 8.82
CA VAL A 91 0.68 3.17 9.68
C VAL A 91 0.47 3.44 11.18
N PRO A 92 0.33 4.69 11.65
CA PRO A 92 0.11 4.95 13.08
C PRO A 92 -1.25 4.43 13.57
N VAL A 93 -2.31 4.53 12.75
CA VAL A 93 -3.64 4.03 13.12
C VAL A 93 -3.62 2.51 13.25
N SER A 94 -3.00 1.80 12.29
CA SER A 94 -2.83 0.35 12.33
C SER A 94 -1.97 -0.10 13.50
N PHE A 95 -0.91 0.64 13.84
CA PHE A 95 -0.12 0.36 15.04
C PHE A 95 -0.97 0.48 16.31
N GLY A 96 -1.80 1.51 16.41
CA GLY A 96 -2.72 1.70 17.53
C GLY A 96 -3.75 0.56 17.64
N ILE A 97 -4.35 0.14 16.53
CA ILE A 97 -5.27 -1.00 16.47
C ILE A 97 -4.56 -2.29 16.89
N ALA A 98 -3.36 -2.55 16.35
CA ALA A 98 -2.60 -3.75 16.68
C ALA A 98 -2.17 -3.78 18.16
N MET A 99 -1.67 -2.67 18.69
CA MET A 99 -1.36 -2.51 20.11
C MET A 99 -2.59 -2.76 20.98
N PHE A 100 -3.73 -2.16 20.63
CA PHE A 100 -4.96 -2.34 21.39
C PHE A 100 -5.38 -3.81 21.40
N LEU A 101 -5.44 -4.46 20.24
CA LEU A 101 -5.89 -5.86 20.15
C LEU A 101 -4.94 -6.85 20.82
N THR A 102 -3.65 -6.54 20.93
CA THR A 102 -2.65 -7.46 21.49
C THR A 102 -2.43 -7.28 22.99
N GLU A 103 -2.37 -6.05 23.48
CA GLU A 103 -1.96 -5.75 24.86
C GLU A 103 -3.06 -5.12 25.73
N LEU A 104 -4.02 -4.39 25.16
CA LEU A 104 -5.01 -3.63 25.95
C LEU A 104 -6.40 -4.25 25.95
N ALA A 105 -6.77 -4.98 24.89
CA ALA A 105 -8.10 -5.51 24.69
C ALA A 105 -8.38 -6.67 25.67
N PRO A 106 -9.55 -6.68 26.33
CA PRO A 106 -9.93 -7.82 27.15
C PRO A 106 -10.13 -9.06 26.28
N THR A 107 -9.88 -10.24 26.85
CA THR A 107 -9.85 -11.54 26.15
C THR A 107 -11.13 -11.84 25.35
N TRP A 108 -12.28 -11.40 25.86
CA TRP A 108 -13.58 -11.57 25.20
C TRP A 108 -13.79 -10.67 23.98
N LEU A 109 -13.11 -9.51 23.93
CA LEU A 109 -13.28 -8.51 22.87
C LEU A 109 -12.25 -8.67 21.74
N ARG A 110 -11.07 -9.21 22.06
CA ARG A 110 -9.96 -9.41 21.11
C ARG A 110 -10.36 -10.19 19.87
N ARG A 111 -11.07 -11.33 20.04
CA ARG A 111 -11.49 -12.18 18.92
C ARG A 111 -12.52 -11.48 18.02
N PRO A 112 -13.67 -10.98 18.53
CA PRO A 112 -14.64 -10.27 17.69
C PRO A 112 -14.06 -9.07 16.94
N LEU A 113 -13.27 -8.22 17.61
CA LEU A 113 -12.68 -7.05 16.95
C LEU A 113 -11.61 -7.43 15.93
N GLY A 114 -10.78 -8.44 16.23
CA GLY A 114 -9.82 -8.96 15.28
C GLY A 114 -10.48 -9.44 13.99
N THR A 115 -11.54 -10.24 14.12
CA THR A 115 -12.35 -10.68 12.97
C THR A 115 -13.00 -9.50 12.26
N ALA A 116 -13.52 -8.49 12.97
CA ALA A 116 -14.09 -7.30 12.33
C ALA A 116 -13.06 -6.54 11.47
N VAL A 117 -11.82 -6.38 11.95
CA VAL A 117 -10.73 -5.74 11.19
C VAL A 117 -10.39 -6.56 9.94
N GLU A 118 -10.31 -7.89 10.06
CA GLU A 118 -10.06 -8.78 8.92
C GLU A 118 -11.21 -8.75 7.90
N LEU A 119 -12.47 -8.64 8.36
CA LEU A 119 -13.64 -8.51 7.49
C LEU A 119 -13.67 -7.17 6.74
N LEU A 120 -13.15 -6.09 7.33
CA LEU A 120 -13.00 -4.81 6.61
C LEU A 120 -12.07 -4.95 5.40
N ALA A 121 -11.00 -5.75 5.51
CA ALA A 121 -10.11 -6.00 4.38
C ALA A 121 -10.81 -6.73 3.22
N ALA A 122 -11.89 -7.50 3.49
CA ALA A 122 -12.64 -8.23 2.47
C ALA A 122 -13.59 -7.35 1.64
N ILE A 123 -13.83 -6.10 2.05
CA ILE A 123 -14.72 -5.19 1.32
C ILE A 123 -14.10 -4.86 -0.05
N PRO A 124 -14.83 -5.05 -1.17
CA PRO A 124 -14.37 -4.66 -2.49
C PRO A 124 -14.01 -3.17 -2.57
N SER A 125 -12.89 -2.83 -3.21
CA SER A 125 -12.39 -1.45 -3.21
C SER A 125 -13.31 -0.44 -3.91
N ILE A 126 -14.12 -0.89 -4.88
CA ILE A 126 -15.18 -0.08 -5.50
C ILE A 126 -16.19 0.44 -4.47
N ILE A 127 -16.51 -0.34 -3.43
CA ILE A 127 -17.45 0.09 -2.38
C ILE A 127 -16.84 1.25 -1.58
N TYR A 128 -15.56 1.20 -1.25
CA TYR A 128 -14.86 2.32 -0.63
C TYR A 128 -14.82 3.55 -1.53
N GLY A 129 -14.61 3.37 -2.83
CA GLY A 129 -14.62 4.47 -3.81
C GLY A 129 -15.98 5.14 -3.92
N MET A 130 -17.06 4.36 -4.07
CA MET A 130 -18.42 4.88 -4.14
C MET A 130 -18.85 5.52 -2.81
N TRP A 131 -18.55 4.90 -1.67
CA TRP A 131 -18.76 5.53 -0.36
C TRP A 131 -17.96 6.84 -0.23
N GLY A 132 -16.72 6.82 -0.70
CA GLY A 132 -15.85 7.98 -0.80
C GLY A 132 -16.52 9.12 -1.55
N LEU A 133 -17.05 8.85 -2.74
CA LEU A 133 -17.68 9.85 -3.60
C LEU A 133 -19.05 10.32 -3.09
N PHE A 134 -19.92 9.42 -2.63
CA PHE A 134 -21.30 9.77 -2.29
C PHE A 134 -21.51 10.21 -0.84
N VAL A 135 -20.61 9.82 0.07
CA VAL A 135 -20.76 10.11 1.51
C VAL A 135 -19.60 10.95 2.01
N PHE A 136 -18.36 10.50 1.80
CA PHE A 136 -17.20 11.17 2.36
C PHE A 136 -16.93 12.53 1.72
N VAL A 137 -16.92 12.59 0.38
CA VAL A 137 -16.64 13.80 -0.40
C VAL A 137 -17.59 14.95 -0.03
N PRO A 138 -18.93 14.79 0.02
CA PRO A 138 -19.82 15.87 0.44
C PRO A 138 -19.54 16.39 1.86
N ILE A 139 -19.32 15.48 2.82
CA ILE A 139 -19.01 15.84 4.21
C ILE A 139 -17.65 16.55 4.29
N PHE A 140 -16.66 16.03 3.59
CA PHE A 140 -15.31 16.57 3.54
C PHE A 140 -15.33 17.97 2.93
N GLN A 141 -16.01 18.13 1.80
CA GLN A 141 -16.17 19.40 1.09
C GLN A 141 -16.87 20.46 1.93
N GLN A 142 -17.92 20.08 2.66
CA GLN A 142 -18.75 21.03 3.41
C GLN A 142 -18.11 21.45 4.73
N TYR A 143 -17.48 20.52 5.46
CA TYR A 143 -17.06 20.76 6.84
C TYR A 143 -15.55 20.72 7.04
N VAL A 144 -14.87 19.75 6.44
CA VAL A 144 -13.48 19.44 6.81
C VAL A 144 -12.49 20.25 5.98
N GLN A 145 -12.66 20.26 4.66
CA GLN A 145 -11.79 20.95 3.71
C GLN A 145 -11.77 22.46 3.93
N PRO A 146 -12.91 23.17 4.10
CA PRO A 146 -12.89 24.61 4.37
C PRO A 146 -12.20 24.93 5.70
N THR A 147 -12.39 24.09 6.71
CA THR A 147 -11.74 24.24 8.01
C THR A 147 -10.23 24.06 7.90
N LEU A 148 -9.76 23.05 7.17
CA LEU A 148 -8.34 22.83 6.90
C LEU A 148 -7.73 24.01 6.13
N ILE A 149 -8.41 24.52 5.11
CA ILE A 149 -7.96 25.69 4.34
C ILE A 149 -7.83 26.91 5.26
N ASN A 150 -8.81 27.17 6.14
CA ASN A 150 -8.78 28.32 7.04
C ASN A 150 -7.65 28.23 8.08
N VAL A 151 -7.43 27.03 8.65
CA VAL A 151 -6.42 26.82 9.71
C VAL A 151 -5.02 26.70 9.14
N LEU A 152 -4.82 25.86 8.12
CA LEU A 152 -3.49 25.55 7.58
C LEU A 152 -3.08 26.48 6.44
N GLY A 153 -4.04 27.06 5.71
CA GLY A 153 -3.77 27.96 4.59
C GLY A 153 -3.03 29.24 4.97
N SER A 154 -3.12 29.65 6.25
CA SER A 154 -2.42 30.80 6.82
C SER A 154 -1.00 30.51 7.32
N VAL A 155 -0.61 29.22 7.38
CA VAL A 155 0.72 28.82 7.86
C VAL A 155 1.75 29.04 6.75
N PRO A 156 2.85 29.80 7.00
CA PRO A 156 3.91 29.97 6.01
C PRO A 156 4.49 28.63 5.57
N PHE A 157 4.83 28.49 4.28
CA PHE A 157 5.33 27.27 3.62
C PHE A 157 4.36 26.08 3.54
N ILE A 158 3.54 25.83 4.57
CA ILE A 158 2.58 24.72 4.58
C ILE A 158 1.29 25.11 3.84
N GLY A 159 0.81 26.34 4.05
CA GLY A 159 -0.46 26.81 3.52
C GLY A 159 -0.55 26.76 2.01
N GLN A 160 0.56 26.89 1.29
CA GLN A 160 0.62 26.78 -0.18
C GLN A 160 0.10 25.42 -0.67
N PHE A 161 0.33 24.35 0.08
CA PHE A 161 -0.14 23.00 -0.28
C PHE A 161 -1.62 22.78 0.09
N PHE A 162 -2.14 23.51 1.09
CA PHE A 162 -3.51 23.38 1.60
C PHE A 162 -4.44 24.49 1.09
N GLN A 163 -4.03 25.23 0.07
CA GLN A 163 -4.84 26.20 -0.65
C GLN A 163 -5.55 25.54 -1.83
N GLY A 164 -6.68 26.10 -2.24
CA GLY A 164 -7.49 25.57 -3.35
C GLY A 164 -8.98 25.74 -3.08
N ALA A 165 -9.80 25.53 -4.12
CA ALA A 165 -11.23 25.50 -3.95
C ALA A 165 -11.67 24.18 -3.29
N PRO A 166 -12.68 24.19 -2.39
CA PRO A 166 -13.17 22.99 -1.75
C PRO A 166 -14.02 22.19 -2.74
N PHE A 167 -13.37 21.41 -3.61
CA PHE A 167 -14.03 20.50 -4.55
C PHE A 167 -14.45 19.18 -3.91
N GLY A 168 -13.94 18.85 -2.71
CA GLY A 168 -14.18 17.57 -2.04
C GLY A 168 -13.41 16.40 -2.65
N ILE A 169 -13.24 16.36 -3.98
CA ILE A 169 -12.39 15.43 -4.72
C ILE A 169 -10.96 15.98 -4.88
N GLY A 170 -9.97 15.10 -4.93
CA GLY A 170 -8.56 15.48 -5.09
C GLY A 170 -7.58 14.47 -4.50
N LEU A 171 -6.28 14.79 -4.57
CA LEU A 171 -5.18 13.94 -4.07
C LEU A 171 -5.34 13.57 -2.59
N PHE A 172 -5.62 14.56 -1.74
CA PHE A 172 -5.75 14.34 -0.31
C PHE A 172 -6.95 13.46 0.02
N THR A 173 -8.12 13.73 -0.56
CA THR A 173 -9.33 12.92 -0.39
C THR A 173 -9.10 11.48 -0.84
N ALA A 174 -8.47 11.28 -2.00
CA ALA A 174 -8.09 9.95 -2.47
C ALA A 174 -7.14 9.24 -1.50
N GLY A 175 -6.13 9.93 -0.98
CA GLY A 175 -5.24 9.41 0.06
C GLY A 175 -5.97 9.04 1.36
N LEU A 176 -6.97 9.83 1.78
CA LEU A 176 -7.79 9.54 2.97
C LEU A 176 -8.63 8.27 2.78
N VAL A 177 -9.38 8.16 1.68
CA VAL A 177 -10.18 6.96 1.38
C VAL A 177 -9.27 5.73 1.26
N LEU A 178 -8.13 5.88 0.59
CA LEU A 178 -7.11 4.83 0.47
C LEU A 178 -6.55 4.41 1.83
N SER A 179 -6.32 5.35 2.76
CA SER A 179 -5.84 5.05 4.11
C SER A 179 -6.80 4.12 4.86
N ILE A 180 -8.12 4.39 4.80
CA ILE A 180 -9.16 3.58 5.44
C ILE A 180 -9.12 2.15 4.90
N MET A 181 -8.91 2.00 3.59
CA MET A 181 -8.82 0.69 2.97
C MET A 181 -7.55 -0.07 3.37
N VAL A 182 -6.41 0.61 3.52
CA VAL A 182 -5.11 -0.02 3.81
C VAL A 182 -4.92 -0.33 5.30
N ILE A 183 -5.57 0.43 6.19
CA ILE A 183 -5.54 0.22 7.65
C ILE A 183 -5.77 -1.24 8.07
N PRO A 184 -6.85 -1.93 7.66
CA PRO A 184 -7.12 -3.29 8.14
C PRO A 184 -6.04 -4.29 7.70
N TYR A 185 -5.43 -4.09 6.53
CA TYR A 185 -4.32 -4.94 6.06
C TYR A 185 -3.06 -4.76 6.90
N ILE A 186 -2.66 -3.51 7.18
CA ILE A 186 -1.47 -3.25 8.00
C ILE A 186 -1.73 -3.67 9.45
N ALA A 187 -2.93 -3.42 9.98
CA ALA A 187 -3.29 -3.71 11.37
C ALA A 187 -3.32 -5.21 11.65
N SER A 188 -3.88 -6.03 10.74
CA SER A 188 -3.91 -7.49 10.91
C SER A 188 -2.50 -8.07 10.89
N VAL A 189 -1.66 -7.66 9.93
CA VAL A 189 -0.27 -8.12 9.87
C VAL A 189 0.53 -7.66 11.09
N MET A 190 0.40 -6.39 11.52
CA MET A 190 1.10 -5.91 12.72
C MET A 190 0.67 -6.68 13.98
N ARG A 191 -0.63 -6.96 14.14
CA ARG A 191 -1.16 -7.77 15.24
C ARG A 191 -0.52 -9.16 15.24
N ASP A 192 -0.54 -9.86 14.11
CA ASP A 192 0.02 -11.21 14.01
C ASP A 192 1.50 -11.24 14.37
N VAL A 193 2.26 -10.23 13.93
CA VAL A 193 3.69 -10.13 14.25
C VAL A 193 3.90 -9.82 15.74
N PHE A 194 3.09 -8.95 16.37
CA PHE A 194 3.16 -8.67 17.80
C PHE A 194 2.84 -9.89 18.67
N GLU A 195 1.97 -10.78 18.21
CA GLU A 195 1.63 -12.03 18.91
C GLU A 195 2.79 -13.03 18.95
N VAL A 196 3.80 -12.89 18.08
CA VAL A 196 5.00 -13.76 18.06
C VAL A 196 5.96 -13.45 19.21
N VAL A 197 5.85 -12.29 19.86
CA VAL A 197 6.75 -11.91 20.97
C VAL A 197 6.57 -12.84 22.17
N PRO A 198 7.63 -13.52 22.65
CA PRO A 198 7.54 -14.40 23.81
C PRO A 198 6.93 -13.69 25.03
N PRO A 199 5.90 -14.29 25.69
CA PRO A 199 5.26 -13.68 26.85
C PRO A 199 6.25 -13.33 27.96
N MET A 200 7.27 -14.16 28.16
CA MET A 200 8.32 -13.94 29.16
C MET A 200 9.06 -12.60 28.99
N LEU A 201 9.30 -12.14 27.76
CA LEU A 201 9.93 -10.83 27.53
C LEU A 201 9.02 -9.68 27.96
N LYS A 202 7.72 -9.81 27.72
CA LYS A 202 6.71 -8.80 28.08
C LYS A 202 6.48 -8.77 29.58
N GLU A 203 6.26 -9.94 30.19
CA GLU A 203 6.05 -10.11 31.63
C GLU A 203 7.26 -9.66 32.46
N SER A 204 8.49 -9.91 31.97
CA SER A 204 9.71 -9.42 32.64
C SER A 204 9.77 -7.89 32.64
N ALA A 205 9.42 -7.24 31.53
CA ALA A 205 9.39 -5.78 31.45
C ALA A 205 8.31 -5.17 32.36
N TYR A 206 7.12 -5.79 32.41
CA TYR A 206 6.09 -5.42 33.38
C TYR A 206 6.56 -5.63 34.84
N GLY A 207 7.29 -6.70 35.12
CA GLY A 207 7.89 -6.97 36.44
C GLY A 207 8.95 -5.94 36.88
N LEU A 208 9.58 -5.25 35.93
CA LEU A 208 10.47 -4.10 36.18
C LEU A 208 9.72 -2.77 36.35
N GLY A 209 8.38 -2.79 36.36
CA GLY A 209 7.54 -1.59 36.49
C GLY A 209 7.32 -0.81 35.20
N SER A 210 7.58 -1.42 34.03
CA SER A 210 7.34 -0.76 32.74
C SER A 210 5.85 -0.64 32.44
N THR A 211 5.45 0.51 31.89
CA THR A 211 4.09 0.73 31.37
C THR A 211 3.84 -0.04 30.07
N THR A 212 2.58 -0.26 29.69
CA THR A 212 2.21 -0.89 28.41
C THR A 212 2.82 -0.16 27.21
N TRP A 213 2.87 1.18 27.27
CA TRP A 213 3.53 1.99 26.24
C TRP A 213 5.04 1.71 26.16
N GLU A 214 5.72 1.63 27.29
CA GLU A 214 7.16 1.30 27.33
C GLU A 214 7.44 -0.13 26.86
N VAL A 215 6.62 -1.11 27.26
CA VAL A 215 6.73 -2.48 26.76
C VAL A 215 6.59 -2.52 25.23
N MET A 216 5.63 -1.79 24.69
CA MET A 216 5.43 -1.74 23.24
C MET A 216 6.59 -1.10 22.50
N TRP A 217 7.11 0.03 22.98
CA TRP A 217 8.20 0.74 22.30
C TRP A 217 9.59 0.16 22.54
N ARG A 218 9.84 -0.44 23.70
CA ARG A 218 11.18 -0.91 24.10
C ARG A 218 11.37 -2.42 23.93
N VAL A 219 10.29 -3.20 23.90
CA VAL A 219 10.34 -4.67 23.81
C VAL A 219 9.68 -5.17 22.54
N VAL A 220 8.37 -4.92 22.38
CA VAL A 220 7.58 -5.52 21.29
C VAL A 220 8.03 -4.99 19.93
N LEU A 221 8.01 -3.67 19.73
CA LEU A 221 8.35 -3.05 18.45
C LEU A 221 9.79 -3.35 18.00
N PRO A 222 10.83 -3.27 18.86
CA PRO A 222 12.18 -3.67 18.48
C PRO A 222 12.32 -5.15 18.11
N TYR A 223 11.64 -6.05 18.83
CA TYR A 223 11.64 -7.49 18.55
C TYR A 223 10.93 -7.82 17.22
N THR A 224 9.92 -7.03 16.86
CA THR A 224 9.04 -7.28 15.72
C THR A 224 9.26 -6.37 14.52
N LYS A 225 10.27 -5.48 14.57
CA LYS A 225 10.48 -4.41 13.58
C LYS A 225 10.51 -4.92 12.13
N THR A 226 11.08 -6.09 11.87
CA THR A 226 11.16 -6.68 10.52
C THR A 226 9.78 -7.09 10.01
N GLY A 227 8.95 -7.70 10.86
CA GLY A 227 7.56 -8.03 10.52
C GLY A 227 6.67 -6.80 10.39
N VAL A 228 6.84 -5.80 11.25
CA VAL A 228 6.13 -4.52 11.15
C VAL A 228 6.45 -3.82 9.83
N ILE A 229 7.73 -3.70 9.46
CA ILE A 229 8.13 -3.17 8.16
C ILE A 229 7.53 -4.01 7.03
N GLY A 230 7.52 -5.34 7.14
CA GLY A 230 6.85 -6.23 6.19
C GLY A 230 5.36 -5.89 5.98
N GLY A 231 4.62 -5.66 7.07
CA GLY A 231 3.22 -5.24 7.02
C GLY A 231 3.00 -3.89 6.36
N ILE A 232 3.84 -2.90 6.68
CA ILE A 232 3.81 -1.57 6.04
C ILE A 232 4.05 -1.69 4.52
N MET A 233 4.98 -2.56 4.11
CA MET A 233 5.30 -2.76 2.70
C MET A 233 4.20 -3.48 1.93
N LEU A 234 3.48 -4.40 2.55
CA LEU A 234 2.27 -5.00 1.97
C LEU A 234 1.19 -3.92 1.75
N GLY A 235 1.01 -3.01 2.72
CA GLY A 235 0.13 -1.85 2.59
C GLY A 235 0.55 -0.90 1.46
N LEU A 236 1.84 -0.59 1.35
CA LEU A 236 2.39 0.26 0.28
C LEU A 236 2.16 -0.36 -1.11
N GLY A 237 2.44 -1.65 -1.29
CA GLY A 237 2.20 -2.34 -2.55
C GLY A 237 0.73 -2.29 -2.97
N ARG A 238 -0.18 -2.44 -2.00
CA ARG A 238 -1.62 -2.29 -2.22
C ARG A 238 -1.99 -0.85 -2.57
N ALA A 239 -1.42 0.13 -1.89
CA ALA A 239 -1.70 1.56 -2.12
C ALA A 239 -1.26 2.03 -3.51
N LEU A 240 -0.06 1.62 -3.96
CA LEU A 240 0.46 1.97 -5.28
C LEU A 240 -0.39 1.41 -6.43
N GLY A 241 -0.97 0.23 -6.24
CA GLY A 241 -1.81 -0.44 -7.22
C GLY A 241 -3.31 -0.17 -7.07
N GLU A 242 -3.73 0.68 -6.12
CA GLU A 242 -5.17 0.90 -5.93
C GLU A 242 -5.76 1.64 -7.13
N THR A 243 -6.78 1.03 -7.71
CA THR A 243 -7.40 1.50 -8.95
C THR A 243 -8.76 2.12 -8.65
N MET A 244 -9.72 1.29 -8.24
CA MET A 244 -11.12 1.69 -8.23
C MET A 244 -11.45 2.66 -7.11
N ALA A 245 -10.93 2.45 -5.90
CA ALA A 245 -11.23 3.36 -4.79
C ALA A 245 -10.74 4.79 -5.10
N VAL A 246 -9.55 4.91 -5.69
CA VAL A 246 -8.91 6.19 -6.04
C VAL A 246 -9.62 6.86 -7.22
N THR A 247 -9.99 6.11 -8.27
CA THR A 247 -10.67 6.64 -9.46
C THR A 247 -11.92 7.44 -9.13
N PHE A 248 -12.73 7.02 -8.15
CA PHE A 248 -13.97 7.73 -7.82
C PHE A 248 -13.75 9.07 -7.12
N VAL A 249 -12.59 9.32 -6.49
CA VAL A 249 -12.41 10.48 -5.60
C VAL A 249 -11.18 11.35 -5.92
N ILE A 250 -10.28 10.91 -6.80
CA ILE A 250 -9.06 11.68 -7.16
C ILE A 250 -9.35 12.85 -8.12
N GLY A 251 -10.47 12.77 -8.85
CA GLY A 251 -10.95 13.79 -9.79
C GLY A 251 -10.52 13.60 -11.25
N ASN A 252 -9.69 12.59 -11.55
CA ASN A 252 -9.33 12.13 -12.89
C ASN A 252 -8.86 13.25 -13.84
N SER A 253 -8.05 14.18 -13.34
CA SER A 253 -7.51 15.29 -14.14
C SER A 253 -6.03 15.08 -14.44
N PHE A 254 -5.63 15.30 -15.70
CA PHE A 254 -4.22 15.29 -16.12
C PHE A 254 -3.55 16.67 -15.97
N ARG A 255 -3.98 17.48 -15.01
CA ARG A 255 -3.35 18.77 -14.71
C ARG A 255 -2.34 18.60 -13.58
N LEU A 256 -1.21 19.28 -13.71
CA LEU A 256 -0.19 19.27 -12.66
C LEU A 256 -0.78 19.88 -11.38
N PRO A 257 -0.80 19.14 -10.26
CA PRO A 257 -1.37 19.64 -9.01
C PRO A 257 -0.45 20.71 -8.40
N GLY A 258 -1.02 21.84 -8.01
CA GLY A 258 -0.33 22.89 -7.26
C GLY A 258 -0.42 22.71 -5.74
N GLY A 259 -1.49 22.06 -5.27
CA GLY A 259 -1.73 21.73 -3.87
C GLY A 259 -2.26 20.31 -3.66
N VAL A 260 -2.33 19.86 -2.39
CA VAL A 260 -2.82 18.51 -2.04
C VAL A 260 -4.34 18.36 -2.21
N PHE A 261 -5.07 19.46 -2.33
CA PHE A 261 -6.50 19.45 -2.59
C PHE A 261 -6.86 19.45 -4.08
N ASP A 262 -5.87 19.61 -4.96
CA ASP A 262 -6.16 19.67 -6.38
C ASP A 262 -6.56 18.29 -6.93
N PRO A 263 -7.49 18.26 -7.90
CA PRO A 263 -7.74 17.08 -8.72
C PRO A 263 -6.47 16.64 -9.45
N SER A 264 -6.27 15.33 -9.51
CA SER A 264 -5.15 14.71 -10.24
C SER A 264 -5.62 13.40 -10.86
N ASN A 265 -4.70 12.68 -11.49
CA ASN A 265 -4.90 11.31 -11.93
C ASN A 265 -3.86 10.40 -11.28
N SER A 266 -4.17 9.12 -11.16
CA SER A 266 -3.21 8.07 -10.76
C SER A 266 -2.91 7.21 -11.98
N ILE A 267 -1.79 6.50 -11.99
CA ILE A 267 -1.48 5.58 -13.11
C ILE A 267 -2.60 4.55 -13.29
N ALA A 268 -3.04 3.93 -12.20
CA ALA A 268 -4.09 2.92 -12.23
C ALA A 268 -5.43 3.49 -12.70
N SER A 269 -5.80 4.68 -12.22
CA SER A 269 -7.02 5.37 -12.63
C SER A 269 -7.00 5.80 -14.10
N ALA A 270 -5.86 6.31 -14.59
CA ALA A 270 -5.69 6.66 -16.00
C ALA A 270 -5.87 5.43 -16.91
N ILE A 271 -5.26 4.30 -16.56
CA ILE A 271 -5.44 3.04 -17.30
C ILE A 271 -6.90 2.60 -17.24
N ALA A 272 -7.53 2.59 -16.06
CA ALA A 272 -8.91 2.10 -15.92
C ALA A 272 -9.93 2.93 -16.70
N ASN A 273 -9.75 4.25 -16.76
CA ASN A 273 -10.70 5.15 -17.42
C ASN A 273 -10.50 5.19 -18.94
N GLU A 274 -9.25 5.23 -19.40
CA GLU A 274 -8.94 5.57 -20.79
C GLU A 274 -8.69 4.33 -21.67
N PHE A 275 -8.32 3.18 -21.09
CA PHE A 275 -7.80 2.05 -21.88
C PHE A 275 -8.83 1.42 -22.83
N ASN A 276 -10.11 1.43 -22.46
CA ASN A 276 -11.17 0.85 -23.30
C ASN A 276 -11.47 1.70 -24.55
N GLU A 277 -11.25 3.01 -24.47
CA GLU A 277 -11.51 3.96 -25.56
C GLU A 277 -10.24 4.30 -26.36
N ALA A 278 -9.07 3.92 -25.83
CA ALA A 278 -7.78 4.25 -26.41
C ALA A 278 -7.44 3.46 -27.70
N GLY A 279 -7.03 4.19 -28.73
CA GLY A 279 -6.44 3.67 -29.97
C GLY A 279 -5.02 4.17 -30.19
N GLY A 280 -4.27 3.49 -31.07
CA GLY A 280 -2.93 3.91 -31.51
C GLY A 280 -2.00 4.33 -30.38
N LEU A 281 -1.48 5.56 -30.49
CA LEU A 281 -0.50 6.12 -29.54
C LEU A 281 -1.05 6.29 -28.13
N GLN A 282 -2.34 6.59 -27.95
CA GLN A 282 -2.97 6.66 -26.61
C GLN A 282 -2.84 5.32 -25.88
N LYS A 283 -3.15 4.24 -26.59
CA LYS A 283 -3.11 2.88 -26.04
C LYS A 283 -1.67 2.49 -25.67
N SER A 284 -0.72 2.77 -26.55
CA SER A 284 0.71 2.54 -26.26
C SER A 284 1.17 3.35 -25.04
N SER A 285 0.69 4.60 -24.89
CA SER A 285 1.06 5.47 -23.77
C SER A 285 0.49 4.99 -22.45
N LEU A 286 -0.74 4.47 -22.44
CA LEU A 286 -1.34 3.82 -21.27
C LEU A 286 -0.61 2.52 -20.88
N ILE A 287 -0.16 1.73 -21.86
CA ILE A 287 0.67 0.55 -21.60
C ILE A 287 2.03 0.97 -21.02
N GLU A 288 2.62 2.07 -21.49
CA GLU A 288 3.84 2.63 -20.91
C GLU A 288 3.63 3.10 -19.47
N LEU A 289 2.49 3.72 -19.13
CA LEU A 289 2.14 3.99 -17.73
C LEU A 289 2.10 2.69 -16.90
N GLY A 290 1.53 1.62 -17.45
CA GLY A 290 1.53 0.29 -16.83
C GLY A 290 2.95 -0.26 -16.60
N LEU A 291 3.85 -0.09 -17.58
CA LEU A 291 5.27 -0.41 -17.47
C LEU A 291 5.93 0.38 -16.33
N ILE A 292 5.67 1.68 -16.27
CA ILE A 292 6.21 2.56 -15.22
C ILE A 292 5.71 2.12 -13.84
N LEU A 293 4.41 1.85 -13.68
CA LEU A 293 3.87 1.37 -12.41
C LEU A 293 4.48 0.01 -12.01
N PHE A 294 4.65 -0.90 -12.97
CA PHE A 294 5.32 -2.18 -12.73
C PHE A 294 6.78 -1.98 -12.26
N LEU A 295 7.52 -1.05 -12.88
CA LEU A 295 8.89 -0.73 -12.48
C LEU A 295 8.93 -0.07 -11.10
N ILE A 296 8.06 0.91 -10.82
CA ILE A 296 7.98 1.59 -9.51
C ILE A 296 7.70 0.56 -8.42
N THR A 297 6.67 -0.27 -8.59
CA THR A 297 6.29 -1.30 -7.61
C THR A 297 7.41 -2.32 -7.41
N THR A 298 8.06 -2.78 -8.48
CA THR A 298 9.19 -3.70 -8.40
C THR A 298 10.38 -3.08 -7.66
N LEU A 299 10.75 -1.84 -7.99
CA LEU A 299 11.84 -1.12 -7.34
C LEU A 299 11.58 -0.89 -5.85
N VAL A 300 10.36 -0.47 -5.50
CA VAL A 300 9.93 -0.28 -4.12
C VAL A 300 10.03 -1.60 -3.35
N LEU A 301 9.44 -2.68 -3.87
CA LEU A 301 9.45 -3.98 -3.20
C LEU A 301 10.87 -4.58 -3.09
N MET A 302 11.71 -4.38 -4.12
CA MET A 302 13.11 -4.81 -4.10
C MET A 302 13.91 -4.03 -3.05
N ALA A 303 13.77 -2.70 -3.00
CA ALA A 303 14.41 -1.87 -1.98
C ALA A 303 14.01 -2.31 -0.57
N SER A 304 12.73 -2.61 -0.36
CA SER A 304 12.20 -3.11 0.91
C SER A 304 12.79 -4.48 1.29
N ARG A 305 12.87 -5.42 0.35
CA ARG A 305 13.50 -6.74 0.56
C ARG A 305 14.98 -6.59 0.94
N LEU A 306 15.72 -5.72 0.25
CA LEU A 306 17.13 -5.46 0.52
C LEU A 306 17.33 -4.81 1.90
N MET A 307 16.48 -3.85 2.27
CA MET A 307 16.49 -3.22 3.60
C MET A 307 16.26 -4.27 4.70
N LEU A 308 15.26 -5.13 4.55
CA LEU A 308 14.97 -6.20 5.52
C LEU A 308 16.13 -7.18 5.65
N ALA A 309 16.72 -7.62 4.53
CA ALA A 309 17.88 -8.51 4.54
C ALA A 309 19.07 -7.91 5.30
N ARG A 310 19.33 -6.60 5.15
CA ARG A 310 20.38 -5.89 5.89
C ARG A 310 20.08 -5.80 7.39
N LEU A 311 18.83 -5.55 7.77
CA LEU A 311 18.42 -5.49 9.17
C LEU A 311 18.59 -6.84 9.87
N SER A 312 18.19 -7.95 9.23
CA SER A 312 18.38 -9.29 9.77
C SER A 312 19.87 -9.67 9.87
N ALA A 313 20.70 -9.28 8.90
CA ALA A 313 22.15 -9.50 8.96
C ALA A 313 22.84 -8.71 10.10
N ALA A 314 22.28 -7.58 10.52
CA ALA A 314 22.81 -6.76 11.61
C ALA A 314 22.45 -7.32 13.01
N GLU A 315 21.37 -8.10 13.15
CA GLU A 315 20.94 -8.68 14.42
C GLU A 315 21.90 -9.74 14.96
N GLY A 316 22.62 -10.44 14.08
CA GLY A 316 23.64 -11.42 14.47
C GLY A 316 25.02 -10.83 14.80
N LYS A 317 25.22 -9.50 14.69
CA LYS A 317 26.52 -8.84 14.89
C LYS A 317 26.68 -8.13 16.23
N LYS A 318 25.63 -8.03 17.05
CA LYS A 318 25.73 -7.54 18.43
C LYS A 318 25.77 -8.74 19.38
N SER A 319 26.96 -9.32 19.51
CA SER A 319 27.35 -10.12 20.68
C SER A 319 28.34 -9.33 21.51
#